data_AF-I3CMS9-F1
#
_entry.id   AF-I3CMS9-F1
#
_cell.length_a   1.000
_cell.length_b   1.000
_cell.length_c   1.000
_cell.angle_alpha   90.00
_cell.angle_beta   90.00
_cell.angle_gamma   90.00
#
_symmetry.space_group_name_H-M   'P 1'
#
loop_
_entity.id
_entity.type
_entity.pdbx_description
1 polymer ?
#
loop_
_entity_poly.entity_id
_entity_poly.type
_entity_poly.pdbx_seq_one_letter_code
_entity_poly.pdbx_strand_id
1 'polypeptide(L)'
;MTDAYRAMSIGYFVNQFEHNDFARQISLVITNHPLEKLVGSGAKGILKRDEDTGEAISGEELHLTEQLVKDLCAKSMRQVQVEKIAANNWRGYLWRRSSRLKKSDLVRDCPNDAIDKECFLLIIGNTTVTLYSDLICLPRNGKKTDPAEFDVGDFMKMIYSITFDSQ
;
A
#
# COMPACT_ATOMS: atom_id res chain seq x y z
N MET A 1 -8.10 1.25 -30.71
CA MET A 1 -8.65 1.94 -29.54
C MET A 1 -7.46 2.47 -28.77
N THR A 2 -7.20 3.77 -28.88
CA THR A 2 -6.09 4.44 -28.21
C THR A 2 -6.34 4.41 -26.71
N ASP A 3 -5.43 3.82 -25.95
CA ASP A 3 -5.41 3.91 -24.49
C ASP A 3 -5.44 5.39 -24.12
N ALA A 4 -6.60 5.87 -23.66
CA ALA A 4 -6.70 7.22 -23.14
C ALA A 4 -5.81 7.27 -21.90
N TYR A 5 -4.67 7.96 -22.02
CA TYR A 5 -3.81 8.28 -20.89
C TYR A 5 -4.66 9.05 -19.87
N ARG A 6 -5.14 8.36 -18.84
CA ARG A 6 -5.80 9.01 -17.71
C ARG A 6 -4.71 9.60 -16.84
N ALA A 7 -4.61 10.92 -16.85
CA ALA A 7 -3.76 11.64 -15.93
C ALA A 7 -4.30 11.46 -14.50
N MET A 8 -3.42 11.05 -13.60
CA MET A 8 -3.70 10.96 -12.17
C MET A 8 -3.01 12.13 -11.51
N SER A 9 -3.79 12.93 -10.78
CA SER A 9 -3.25 14.03 -9.99
C SER A 9 -3.17 13.60 -8.53
N ILE A 10 -2.00 13.82 -7.93
CA ILE A 10 -1.77 13.60 -6.49
C ILE A 10 -1.54 14.97 -5.86
N GLY A 11 -2.60 15.54 -5.28
CA GLY A 11 -2.58 16.93 -4.80
C GLY A 11 -1.57 17.22 -3.70
N TYR A 12 -1.11 16.21 -2.94
CA TYR A 12 -0.17 16.41 -1.83
C TYR A 12 1.29 16.63 -2.29
N PHE A 13 1.66 16.29 -3.53
CA PHE A 13 3.08 16.14 -3.90
C PHE A 13 3.73 17.21 -4.74
N VAL A 14 2.98 18.12 -5.35
CA VAL A 14 3.55 18.92 -6.45
C VAL A 14 4.72 19.81 -6.01
N ASN A 15 4.83 20.18 -4.72
CA ASN A 15 5.86 21.14 -4.27
C ASN A 15 6.63 20.77 -2.97
N GLN A 16 6.47 19.58 -2.38
CA GLN A 16 7.02 19.31 -1.03
C GLN A 16 8.26 18.40 -0.95
N PHE A 17 8.60 17.67 -2.02
CA PHE A 17 9.73 16.71 -2.00
C PHE A 17 10.68 16.79 -3.20
N GLU A 18 10.55 17.81 -4.06
CA GLU A 18 11.53 18.11 -5.11
C GLU A 18 12.77 18.82 -4.54
N HIS A 19 13.46 18.21 -3.58
CA HIS A 19 14.74 18.73 -3.10
C HIS A 19 15.81 17.63 -3.07
N ASN A 20 16.83 17.86 -3.91
CA ASN A 20 18.16 17.28 -3.99
C ASN A 20 18.33 15.85 -3.44
N ASP A 21 18.44 14.89 -4.36
CA ASP A 21 18.99 13.54 -4.17
C ASP A 21 18.22 12.58 -3.24
N PHE A 22 17.14 13.02 -2.59
CA PHE A 22 16.30 12.19 -1.72
C PHE A 22 14.92 11.87 -2.34
N ALA A 23 14.88 11.66 -3.67
CA ALA A 23 13.70 11.15 -4.34
C ALA A 23 13.40 9.72 -3.89
N ARG A 24 12.70 9.56 -2.75
CA ARG A 24 12.11 8.27 -2.40
C ARG A 24 10.99 8.00 -3.40
N GLN A 25 11.28 7.14 -4.36
CA GLN A 25 10.30 6.69 -5.34
C GLN A 25 9.32 5.74 -4.64
N ILE A 26 8.05 6.15 -4.56
CA ILE A 26 6.96 5.25 -4.23
C ILE A 26 6.36 4.80 -5.55
N SER A 27 6.61 3.54 -5.90
CA SER A 27 6.04 2.93 -7.10
C SER A 27 4.66 2.37 -6.79
N LEU A 28 3.66 2.88 -7.51
CA LEU A 28 2.32 2.31 -7.56
C LEU A 28 2.06 1.81 -8.97
N VAL A 29 1.57 0.58 -9.10
CA VAL A 29 1.16 0.01 -10.37
C VAL A 29 -0.29 0.40 -10.65
N ILE A 30 -0.53 0.95 -11.83
CA ILE A 30 -1.86 1.37 -12.30
C ILE A 30 -2.44 0.32 -13.23
N THR A 31 -3.70 -0.03 -13.04
CA THR A 31 -4.44 -0.92 -13.96
C THR A 31 -5.81 -0.38 -14.31
N ASN A 32 -6.24 -0.61 -15.55
CA ASN A 32 -7.59 -0.28 -16.05
C ASN A 32 -8.62 -1.36 -15.65
N HIS A 33 -8.53 -1.86 -14.43
CA HIS A 33 -9.46 -2.83 -13.87
C HIS A 33 -10.18 -2.22 -12.67
N PRO A 34 -11.50 -2.47 -12.52
CA PRO A 34 -12.23 -2.09 -11.32
C PRO A 34 -11.63 -2.73 -10.07
N LEU A 35 -11.72 -2.04 -8.94
CA LEU A 35 -11.23 -2.52 -7.65
C LEU A 35 -11.75 -3.92 -7.32
N GLU A 36 -13.06 -4.11 -7.47
CA GLU A 36 -13.76 -5.34 -7.13
C GLU A 36 -13.25 -6.51 -7.98
N LYS A 37 -12.97 -6.26 -9.27
CA LYS A 37 -12.40 -7.27 -10.17
C LYS A 37 -10.99 -7.64 -9.74
N LEU A 38 -10.15 -6.66 -9.41
CA LEU A 38 -8.77 -6.93 -9.01
C LEU A 38 -8.74 -7.71 -7.68
N VAL A 39 -9.49 -7.24 -6.68
CA VAL A 39 -9.61 -7.91 -5.37
C VAL A 39 -10.17 -9.33 -5.50
N GLY A 40 -11.28 -9.51 -6.23
CA GLY A 40 -11.87 -10.83 -6.49
C GLY A 40 -10.91 -11.76 -7.25
N SER A 41 -10.00 -11.18 -8.04
CA SER A 41 -8.96 -11.93 -8.75
C SER A 41 -7.73 -12.31 -7.91
N GLY A 42 -7.77 -12.11 -6.59
CA GLY A 42 -6.62 -12.33 -5.70
C GLY A 42 -5.55 -11.23 -5.80
N ALA A 43 -5.91 -10.09 -6.40
CA ALA A 43 -5.06 -8.93 -6.64
C ALA A 43 -3.63 -9.27 -7.07
N LYS A 44 -3.49 -10.03 -8.17
CA LYS A 44 -2.19 -10.44 -8.73
C LYS A 44 -1.30 -11.22 -7.76
N GLY A 45 -1.92 -12.01 -6.86
CA GLY A 45 -1.19 -12.81 -5.86
C GLY A 45 -0.92 -12.06 -4.56
N ILE A 46 -1.46 -10.85 -4.39
CA ILE A 46 -1.42 -10.14 -3.11
C ILE A 46 -2.35 -10.80 -2.09
N LEU A 47 -3.53 -11.21 -2.55
CA LEU A 47 -4.55 -11.79 -1.70
C LEU A 47 -4.56 -13.31 -1.85
N LYS A 48 -4.70 -14.01 -0.72
CA LYS A 48 -4.90 -15.46 -0.70
C LYS A 48 -6.23 -15.79 -1.41
N ARG A 49 -6.18 -16.82 -2.24
CA ARG A 49 -7.33 -17.41 -2.92
C ARG A 49 -7.63 -18.77 -2.32
N ASP A 50 -8.84 -19.24 -2.52
CA ASP A 50 -9.18 -20.63 -2.26
C ASP A 50 -8.36 -21.54 -3.20
N GLU A 51 -7.66 -22.52 -2.64
CA GLU A 51 -6.70 -23.36 -3.37
C GLU A 51 -7.38 -24.34 -4.35
N ASP A 52 -8.65 -24.69 -4.11
CA ASP A 52 -9.38 -25.68 -4.90
C ASP A 52 -10.21 -25.05 -6.03
N THR A 53 -10.61 -23.79 -5.88
CA THR A 53 -11.47 -23.09 -6.86
C THR A 53 -10.79 -21.91 -7.56
N GLY A 54 -9.68 -21.39 -7.01
CA GLY A 54 -9.06 -20.15 -7.49
C GLY A 54 -9.95 -18.92 -7.29
N GLU A 55 -11.07 -19.06 -6.61
CA GLU A 55 -12.00 -17.98 -6.28
C GLU A 55 -11.58 -17.28 -4.98
N ALA A 56 -12.07 -16.06 -4.78
CA ALA A 56 -11.86 -15.34 -3.54
C ALA A 56 -12.60 -16.06 -2.41
N ILE A 57 -11.92 -16.30 -1.28
CA ILE A 57 -12.53 -16.91 -0.10
C ILE A 57 -13.67 -15.99 0.37
N SER A 58 -14.90 -16.51 0.41
CA SER A 58 -16.08 -15.75 0.82
C SER A 58 -16.04 -15.50 2.33
N GLY A 59 -16.03 -14.22 2.70
CA GLY A 59 -16.33 -13.73 4.05
C GLY A 59 -15.11 -13.41 4.92
N GLU A 60 -14.87 -12.12 5.11
CA GLU A 60 -14.30 -11.56 6.36
C GLU A 60 -12.83 -11.80 6.71
N GLU A 61 -11.93 -11.65 5.74
CA GLU A 61 -10.79 -10.73 5.86
C GLU A 61 -9.96 -10.87 4.59
N LEU A 62 -9.54 -9.76 4.01
CA LEU A 62 -8.67 -9.78 2.85
C LEU A 62 -7.29 -10.28 3.30
N HIS A 63 -7.14 -11.60 3.33
CA HIS A 63 -5.93 -12.25 3.79
C HIS A 63 -4.86 -12.11 2.73
N LEU A 64 -3.70 -11.63 3.18
CA LEU A 64 -2.51 -11.64 2.35
C LEU A 64 -2.00 -13.07 2.21
N THR A 65 -1.24 -13.32 1.14
CA THR A 65 -0.45 -14.55 1.04
C THR A 65 0.56 -14.64 2.19
N GLU A 66 0.94 -15.86 2.57
CA GLU A 66 1.88 -16.07 3.68
C GLU A 66 3.23 -15.34 3.47
N GLN A 67 3.67 -15.26 2.21
CA GLN A 67 4.87 -14.51 1.87
C GLN A 67 4.72 -13.02 2.20
N LEU A 68 3.62 -12.39 1.80
CA LEU A 68 3.39 -10.97 2.06
C LEU A 68 3.14 -10.66 3.53
N VAL A 69 2.60 -11.60 4.30
CA VAL A 69 2.54 -11.50 5.77
C VAL A 69 3.96 -11.44 6.35
N LYS A 70 4.88 -12.28 5.87
CA LYS A 70 6.29 -12.25 6.29
C LYS A 70 6.98 -10.97 5.84
N ASP A 71 6.71 -10.50 4.63
CA ASP A 71 7.26 -9.24 4.09
C ASP A 71 6.82 -8.03 4.93
N LEU A 72 5.62 -8.05 5.51
CA LEU A 72 5.15 -7.09 6.51
C LEU A 72 5.74 -7.29 7.91
N CYS A 73 6.68 -8.21 8.09
CA CYS A 73 7.27 -8.56 9.36
C CYS A 73 6.26 -9.07 10.41
N ALA A 74 5.21 -9.73 9.92
CA ALA A 74 4.21 -10.39 10.75
C ALA A 74 4.42 -11.91 10.73
N LYS A 75 4.15 -12.57 11.86
CA LYS A 75 4.23 -14.04 11.95
C LYS A 75 2.99 -14.73 11.39
N SER A 76 1.87 -14.01 11.34
CA SER A 76 0.58 -14.49 10.82
C SER A 76 -0.34 -13.31 10.54
N MET A 77 -1.43 -13.55 9.80
CA MET A 77 -2.48 -12.55 9.54
C MET A 77 -3.04 -11.92 10.83
N ARG A 78 -3.00 -12.61 11.98
CA ARG A 78 -3.44 -12.04 13.28
C ARG A 78 -2.60 -10.84 13.73
N GLN A 79 -1.39 -10.69 13.19
CA GLN A 79 -0.51 -9.56 13.44
C GLN A 79 -0.56 -8.51 12.32
N VAL A 80 -1.47 -8.67 11.36
CA VAL A 80 -1.70 -7.72 10.27
C VAL A 80 -3.00 -6.99 10.55
N GLN A 81 -2.94 -5.66 10.52
CA GLN A 81 -4.10 -4.78 10.53
C GLN A 81 -4.46 -4.45 9.09
N VAL A 82 -5.76 -4.47 8.79
CA VAL A 82 -6.33 -4.01 7.51
C VAL A 82 -7.11 -2.73 7.75
N GLU A 83 -6.69 -1.65 7.12
CA GLU A 83 -7.36 -0.36 7.14
C GLU A 83 -8.17 -0.18 5.85
N LYS A 84 -9.45 0.16 6.00
CA LYS A 84 -10.33 0.45 4.84
C LYS A 84 -10.20 1.93 4.50
N ILE A 85 -9.81 2.21 3.25
CA ILE A 85 -9.65 3.58 2.74
C ILE A 85 -10.89 3.93 1.93
N ALA A 86 -11.42 5.14 2.13
CA ALA A 86 -12.48 5.72 1.30
C ALA A 86 -12.31 7.24 1.23
N ALA A 87 -11.99 7.78 0.06
CA ALA A 87 -11.81 9.21 -0.17
C ALA A 87 -11.82 9.53 -1.68
N ASN A 88 -12.33 10.70 -2.07
CA ASN A 88 -12.27 11.20 -3.45
C ASN A 88 -12.70 10.18 -4.53
N ASN A 89 -13.79 9.44 -4.29
CA ASN A 89 -14.28 8.34 -5.14
C ASN A 89 -13.36 7.12 -5.26
N TRP A 90 -12.28 7.07 -4.48
CA TRP A 90 -11.48 5.87 -4.26
C TRP A 90 -11.97 5.12 -3.04
N ARG A 91 -11.85 3.80 -3.11
CA ARG A 91 -11.99 2.88 -1.99
C ARG A 91 -10.84 1.90 -2.01
N GLY A 92 -10.59 1.22 -0.91
CA GLY A 92 -9.60 0.16 -0.90
C GLY A 92 -9.13 -0.21 0.49
N TYR A 93 -7.92 -0.74 0.53
CA TYR A 93 -7.39 -1.45 1.65
C TYR A 93 -5.90 -1.19 1.78
N LEU A 94 -5.46 -0.97 3.00
CA LEU A 94 -4.06 -0.86 3.37
C LEU A 94 -3.76 -1.88 4.46
N TRP A 95 -2.76 -2.72 4.22
CA TRP A 95 -2.28 -3.70 5.18
C TRP A 95 -0.99 -3.23 5.80
N ARG A 96 -0.88 -3.40 7.12
CA ARG A 96 0.33 -3.14 7.89
C ARG A 96 0.41 -4.07 9.08
N ARG A 97 1.57 -4.19 9.69
CA ARG A 97 1.69 -4.87 10.98
C ARG A 97 0.91 -4.09 12.06
N SER A 98 0.09 -4.78 12.84
CA SER A 98 -0.78 -4.18 13.86
C SER A 98 -0.03 -3.57 15.05
N SER A 99 1.23 -3.95 15.25
CA SER A 99 2.06 -3.47 16.35
C SER A 99 3.45 -3.08 15.88
N ARG A 100 4.13 -2.23 16.67
CA ARG A 100 5.52 -1.85 16.42
C ARG A 100 6.46 -3.05 16.56
N LEU A 101 7.43 -3.15 15.66
CA LEU A 101 8.50 -4.15 15.73
C LEU A 101 9.37 -3.90 16.96
N LYS A 102 9.63 -4.97 17.71
CA LYS A 102 10.57 -4.99 18.82
C LYS A 102 11.84 -5.73 18.41
N LYS A 103 12.96 -5.50 19.10
CA LYS A 103 14.21 -6.23 18.86
C LYS A 103 14.03 -7.75 18.93
N SER A 104 13.14 -8.25 19.80
CA SER A 104 12.78 -9.67 19.90
C SER A 104 12.09 -10.24 18.65
N ASP A 105 11.50 -9.39 17.80
CA ASP A 105 10.82 -9.79 16.58
C ASP A 105 11.80 -9.97 15.40
N LEU A 106 13.01 -9.39 15.48
CA LEU A 106 14.04 -9.44 14.43
C LEU A 106 14.75 -10.79 14.31
N VAL A 107 14.44 -11.76 15.16
CA VAL A 107 15.27 -12.94 15.39
C VAL A 107 15.25 -13.94 14.22
N ARG A 108 14.48 -13.74 13.14
CA ARG A 108 14.57 -14.65 11.98
C ARG A 108 14.17 -14.12 10.60
N ASP A 109 13.25 -13.18 10.46
CA ASP A 109 12.63 -12.93 9.14
C ASP A 109 12.53 -11.44 8.74
N CYS A 110 13.13 -10.52 9.51
CA CYS A 110 13.01 -9.08 9.27
C CYS A 110 14.37 -8.37 9.27
N PRO A 111 14.62 -7.46 8.32
CA PRO A 111 15.81 -6.60 8.34
C PRO A 111 15.94 -5.82 9.66
N ASN A 112 17.17 -5.65 10.16
CA ASN A 112 17.43 -4.97 11.43
C ASN A 112 16.94 -3.51 11.46
N ASP A 113 16.94 -2.84 10.30
CA ASP A 113 16.47 -1.47 10.11
C ASP A 113 14.93 -1.36 10.00
N ALA A 114 14.21 -2.49 9.97
CA ALA A 114 12.75 -2.50 9.93
C ALA A 114 12.10 -1.94 11.22
N ILE A 115 12.81 -1.90 12.35
CA ILE A 115 12.30 -1.34 13.62
C ILE A 115 11.92 0.13 13.50
N ASP A 116 12.66 0.89 12.70
CA ASP A 116 12.46 2.33 12.52
C ASP A 116 11.52 2.65 11.36
N LYS A 117 11.08 1.62 10.64
CA LYS A 117 10.17 1.70 9.51
C LYS A 117 8.79 1.13 9.85
N GLU A 118 7.84 1.48 9.01
CA GLU A 118 6.55 0.83 8.90
C GLU A 118 6.36 0.45 7.44
N CYS A 119 5.99 -0.81 7.21
CA CYS A 119 5.78 -1.33 5.88
C CYS A 119 4.29 -1.54 5.60
N PHE A 120 3.90 -1.29 4.36
CA PHE A 120 2.52 -1.27 3.90
C PHE A 120 2.38 -2.02 2.59
N LEU A 121 1.19 -2.61 2.41
CA LEU A 121 0.67 -2.96 1.09
C LEU A 121 -0.60 -2.13 0.88
N LEU A 122 -0.77 -1.61 -0.34
CA LEU A 122 -1.89 -0.76 -0.69
C LEU A 122 -2.60 -1.34 -1.92
N ILE A 123 -3.92 -1.43 -1.85
CA ILE A 123 -4.77 -1.59 -3.03
C ILE A 123 -5.90 -0.58 -2.91
N ILE A 124 -5.94 0.40 -3.79
CA ILE A 124 -7.01 1.39 -3.85
C ILE A 124 -7.52 1.50 -5.28
N GLY A 125 -8.82 1.57 -5.46
CA GLY A 125 -9.44 1.60 -6.77
C GLY A 125 -10.79 2.29 -6.75
N ASN A 126 -11.33 2.44 -7.94
CA ASN A 126 -12.72 2.78 -8.17
C ASN A 126 -13.31 1.79 -9.18
N THR A 127 -14.46 2.13 -9.77
CA THR A 127 -15.15 1.28 -10.75
C THR A 127 -14.43 1.12 -12.09
N THR A 128 -13.29 1.79 -12.29
CA THR A 128 -12.60 1.83 -13.60
C THR A 128 -11.10 1.63 -13.53
N VAL A 129 -10.43 2.10 -12.47
CA VAL A 129 -8.99 1.99 -12.28
C VAL A 129 -8.68 1.51 -10.88
N THR A 130 -7.60 0.74 -10.75
CA THR A 130 -7.02 0.34 -9.49
C THR A 130 -5.52 0.65 -9.47
N LEU A 131 -5.07 1.21 -8.36
CA LEU A 131 -3.68 1.33 -7.93
C LEU A 131 -3.38 0.22 -6.93
N TYR A 132 -2.22 -0.38 -7.07
CA TYR A 132 -1.68 -1.22 -6.02
C TYR A 132 -0.18 -1.01 -5.88
N SER A 133 0.33 -1.25 -4.69
CA SER A 133 1.74 -1.12 -4.39
C SER A 133 2.41 -2.50 -4.31
N ASP A 134 3.71 -2.52 -4.62
CA ASP A 134 4.60 -3.47 -3.97
C ASP A 134 4.77 -3.09 -2.48
N LEU A 135 5.58 -3.83 -1.72
CA LEU A 135 5.84 -3.50 -0.32
C LEU A 135 6.46 -2.09 -0.20
N ILE A 136 5.76 -1.17 0.49
CA ILE A 136 6.24 0.20 0.74
C ILE A 136 6.72 0.28 2.18
N CYS A 137 8.00 0.59 2.42
CA CYS A 137 8.55 0.75 3.77
C CYS A 137 9.04 2.17 4.02
N LEU A 138 8.42 2.86 4.97
CA LEU A 138 8.69 4.28 5.26
C LEU A 138 9.14 4.48 6.71
N PRO A 139 9.97 5.50 7.01
CA PRO A 139 10.29 5.87 8.38
C PRO A 139 9.00 6.20 9.14
N ARG A 140 8.91 5.82 10.41
CA ARG A 140 7.72 6.13 11.23
C ARG A 140 7.58 7.62 11.51
N ASN A 141 8.69 8.23 11.90
CA ASN A 141 8.81 9.64 12.24
C ASN A 141 10.01 10.18 11.47
N GLY A 142 9.79 10.58 10.22
CA GLY A 142 10.86 11.16 9.42
C GLY A 142 11.33 12.46 10.06
N LYS A 143 12.63 12.75 9.98
CA LYS A 143 13.13 14.07 10.39
C LYS A 143 12.43 15.15 9.58
N LYS A 144 11.79 16.10 10.25
CA LYS A 144 11.15 17.28 9.62
C LYS A 144 12.07 18.49 9.54
N THR A 145 13.37 18.25 9.70
CA THR A 145 14.45 19.21 9.51
C THR A 145 15.02 19.04 8.12
N ASP A 146 15.57 20.09 7.52
CA ASP A 146 16.17 20.05 6.19
C ASP A 146 17.36 19.06 6.09
N PRO A 147 17.35 18.08 5.15
CA PRO A 147 16.26 17.74 4.22
C PRO A 147 15.16 16.92 4.91
N ALA A 148 13.90 17.33 4.67
CA ALA A 148 12.74 16.69 5.29
C ALA A 148 12.55 15.25 4.77
N GLU A 149 12.41 14.29 5.68
CA GLU A 149 12.16 12.89 5.35
C GLU A 149 10.65 12.62 5.17
N PHE A 150 10.31 12.06 4.01
CA PHE A 150 8.98 11.50 3.74
C PHE A 150 8.73 10.29 4.66
N ASP A 151 7.64 10.34 5.43
CA ASP A 151 7.30 9.32 6.43
C ASP A 151 5.88 8.78 6.28
N VAL A 152 5.47 7.92 7.21
CA VAL A 152 4.13 7.33 7.26
C VAL A 152 3.03 8.40 7.24
N GLY A 153 3.22 9.50 7.96
CA GLY A 153 2.21 10.57 8.03
C GLY A 153 2.01 11.25 6.68
N ASP A 154 3.10 11.52 5.97
CA ASP A 154 3.06 12.09 4.63
C ASP A 154 2.45 11.12 3.61
N PHE A 155 2.75 9.81 3.72
CA PHE A 155 2.16 8.77 2.89
C PHE A 155 0.65 8.67 3.02
N MET A 156 0.14 8.66 4.25
CA MET A 156 -1.31 8.60 4.46
C MET A 156 -1.99 9.82 3.84
N LYS A 157 -1.46 11.04 4.06
CA LYS A 157 -2.01 12.26 3.45
C LYS A 157 -1.98 12.23 1.93
N MET A 158 -0.88 11.75 1.35
CA MET A 158 -0.76 11.50 -0.09
C MET A 158 -1.91 10.61 -0.58
N ILE A 159 -2.15 9.45 0.04
CA ILE A 159 -3.19 8.51 -0.41
C ILE A 159 -4.57 9.18 -0.41
N TYR A 160 -4.88 9.92 0.66
CA TYR A 160 -6.13 10.66 0.78
C TYR A 160 -6.24 11.86 -0.18
N SER A 161 -5.16 12.26 -0.85
CA SER A 161 -5.13 13.36 -1.82
C SER A 161 -5.26 12.92 -3.28
N ILE A 162 -5.27 11.61 -3.56
CA ILE A 162 -5.32 11.10 -4.93
C ILE A 162 -6.68 11.43 -5.55
N THR A 163 -6.65 12.00 -6.75
CA THR A 163 -7.82 12.33 -7.57
C THR A 163 -7.56 11.97 -9.03
N PHE A 164 -8.62 11.64 -9.78
CA PHE A 164 -8.52 11.60 -11.24
C PHE A 164 -8.80 12.97 -11.81
N ASP A 165 -7.98 13.39 -12.77
CA ASP A 165 -8.34 14.51 -13.60
C ASP A 165 -9.55 14.08 -14.44
N SER A 166 -10.70 14.71 -14.20
CA SER A 166 -11.83 14.61 -15.09
C SER A 166 -11.46 15.34 -16.38
N GLN A 167 -11.21 14.60 -17.46
CA GLN A 167 -11.36 15.15 -18.81
C GLN A 167 -12.83 15.16 -19.19
#